data_AF-A0A1F5YR04-F1
#
_entry.id   AF-A0A1F5YR04-F1
#
_cell.length_a   1.000
_cell.length_b   1.000
_cell.length_c   1.000
_cell.angle_alpha   90.00
_cell.angle_beta   90.00
_cell.angle_gamma   90.00
#
_symmetry.space_group_name_H-M   'P 1'
#
loop_
_entity.id
_entity.type
_entity.pdbx_description
1 polymer ?
#
loop_
_entity_poly.entity_id
_entity_poly.type
_entity_poly.pdbx_seq_one_letter_code
_entity_poly.pdbx_strand_id
1 'polypeptide(L)'
;MLLVLLILFLAALIALYVLSRLLTNALFTSLFLVTRSRSFAVTAVIALTFPGTVIHELSHLFVAEILGVRTGKLTLVPENIRDKEINTGSVSIVRTDPLRRHAIGLAPMYVGTLVLTALSYIIPGFWQALLDTEPARLIETPNTYLFLLVAYFIFAVSNAMFSSRRDLEGFPAFAITLAIFGAAFWIAGFRIQLPQPVTDTAARTVITLVQSLGLVIASNLMILIVLKLWIRLLTGFMGVRIKHG
;
A
#
# COMPACT_ATOMS: atom_id res chain seq x y z
N MET A 1 15.88 -13.64 -16.24
CA MET A 1 14.62 -12.87 -16.43
C MET A 1 13.76 -12.87 -15.17
N LEU A 2 13.24 -14.03 -14.71
CA LEU A 2 12.34 -14.09 -13.54
C LEU A 2 12.92 -13.46 -12.26
N LEU A 3 14.20 -13.71 -11.98
CA LEU A 3 14.90 -13.09 -10.84
C LEU A 3 14.85 -11.56 -10.87
N VAL A 4 15.06 -10.95 -12.04
CA VAL A 4 15.02 -9.49 -12.22
C VAL A 4 13.60 -8.97 -11.98
N LEU A 5 12.59 -9.68 -12.47
CA LEU A 5 11.18 -9.31 -12.25
C LEU A 5 10.81 -9.34 -10.76
N LEU A 6 11.30 -10.35 -10.02
CA LEU A 6 11.09 -10.43 -8.56
C LEU A 6 11.80 -9.29 -7.82
N ILE A 7 13.02 -8.93 -8.23
CA ILE A 7 13.72 -7.77 -7.67
C ILE A 7 12.94 -6.48 -7.90
N LEU A 8 12.42 -6.26 -9.12
CA LEU A 8 11.60 -5.10 -9.44
C LEU A 8 10.30 -5.06 -8.63
N PHE A 9 9.65 -6.21 -8.46
CA PHE A 9 8.46 -6.32 -7.63
C PHE A 9 8.73 -5.95 -6.17
N LEU A 10 9.80 -6.49 -5.58
CA LEU A 10 10.22 -6.14 -4.22
C LEU A 10 10.58 -4.67 -4.09
N ALA A 11 11.32 -4.11 -5.05
CA ALA A 11 11.66 -2.70 -5.08
C ALA A 11 10.41 -1.81 -5.17
N ALA A 12 9.40 -2.19 -5.96
CA ALA A 12 8.13 -1.49 -6.06
C ALA A 12 7.36 -1.49 -4.73
N LEU A 13 7.31 -2.62 -4.02
CA LEU A 13 6.67 -2.69 -2.70
C LEU A 13 7.39 -1.79 -1.68
N ILE A 14 8.72 -1.79 -1.66
CA ILE A 14 9.51 -0.91 -0.77
C ILE A 14 9.27 0.56 -1.11
N ALA A 15 9.26 0.92 -2.40
CA ALA A 15 8.98 2.27 -2.85
C ALA A 15 7.57 2.71 -2.41
N LEU A 16 6.57 1.84 -2.58
CA LEU A 16 5.20 2.13 -2.18
C LEU A 16 5.05 2.28 -0.66
N TYR A 17 5.75 1.46 0.13
CA TYR A 17 5.83 1.60 1.57
C TYR A 17 6.36 2.97 2.00
N VAL A 18 7.49 3.42 1.43
CA VAL A 18 8.04 4.75 1.74
C VAL A 18 7.08 5.85 1.30
N LEU A 19 6.53 5.73 0.09
CA LEU A 19 5.67 6.73 -0.51
C LEU A 19 4.36 6.90 0.26
N SER A 20 3.76 5.81 0.73
CA SER A 20 2.52 5.84 1.53
C SER A 20 2.68 6.66 2.82
N ARG A 21 3.82 6.51 3.51
CA ARG A 21 4.14 7.29 4.71
C ARG A 21 4.32 8.77 4.40
N LEU A 22 5.07 9.09 3.34
CA LEU A 22 5.29 10.47 2.91
C LEU A 22 3.97 11.15 2.54
N LEU A 23 3.09 10.43 1.84
CA LEU A 23 1.81 10.94 1.37
C LEU A 23 0.84 11.14 2.53
N THR A 24 0.71 10.17 3.43
CA THR A 24 -0.14 10.29 4.63
C THR A 24 0.30 11.48 5.49
N ASN A 25 1.61 11.67 5.68
CA ASN A 25 2.15 12.82 6.43
C ASN A 25 1.90 14.15 5.69
N ALA A 26 2.06 14.17 4.36
CA ALA A 26 1.78 15.36 3.56
C ALA A 26 0.30 15.73 3.63
N LEU A 27 -0.61 14.76 3.53
CA LEU A 27 -2.06 14.96 3.68
C LEU A 27 -2.42 15.51 5.05
N PHE A 28 -1.90 14.89 6.11
CA PHE A 28 -2.11 15.38 7.47
C PHE A 28 -1.62 16.83 7.60
N THR A 29 -0.42 17.12 7.11
CA THR A 29 0.17 18.47 7.18
C THR A 29 -0.66 19.47 6.39
N SER A 30 -1.09 19.14 5.18
CA SER A 30 -1.91 20.05 4.37
C SER A 30 -3.25 20.34 5.06
N LEU A 31 -3.92 19.32 5.58
CA LEU A 31 -5.21 19.48 6.27
C LEU A 31 -5.06 20.25 7.57
N PHE A 32 -3.98 20.00 8.32
CA PHE A 32 -3.68 20.72 9.55
C PHE A 32 -3.38 22.21 9.30
N LEU A 33 -2.63 22.54 8.25
CA LEU A 33 -2.33 23.94 7.92
C LEU A 33 -3.58 24.73 7.56
N VAL A 34 -4.51 24.10 6.82
CA VAL A 34 -5.77 24.74 6.39
C VAL A 34 -6.75 24.85 7.55
N THR A 35 -6.94 23.80 8.34
CA THR A 35 -7.98 23.77 9.38
C THR A 35 -7.50 24.23 10.75
N ARG A 36 -6.18 24.26 10.99
CA ARG A 36 -5.53 24.50 12.29
C ARG A 36 -6.03 23.57 13.42
N SER A 37 -6.73 22.49 13.08
CA SER A 37 -7.28 21.52 14.02
C SER A 37 -6.64 20.16 13.79
N ARG A 38 -5.85 19.71 14.77
CA ARG A 38 -5.25 18.37 14.73
C ARG A 38 -6.32 17.28 14.67
N SER A 39 -7.40 17.43 15.44
CA SER A 39 -8.48 16.44 15.48
C SER A 39 -9.13 16.29 14.10
N PHE A 40 -9.44 17.40 13.43
CA PHE A 40 -10.04 17.35 12.10
C PHE A 40 -9.10 16.74 11.07
N ALA A 41 -7.82 17.14 11.06
CA ALA A 41 -6.83 16.62 10.14
C ALA A 41 -6.64 15.10 10.28
N VAL A 42 -6.58 14.58 11.51
CA VAL A 42 -6.50 13.13 11.75
C VAL A 42 -7.76 12.42 11.27
N THR A 43 -8.95 12.89 11.65
CA THR A 43 -10.22 12.26 11.23
C THR A 43 -10.38 12.24 9.72
N ALA A 44 -10.01 13.33 9.03
CA ALA A 44 -10.09 13.41 7.58
C ALA A 44 -9.12 12.45 6.89
N VAL A 45 -7.88 12.31 7.38
CA VAL A 45 -6.93 11.32 6.86
C VAL A 45 -7.47 9.90 7.07
N ILE A 46 -7.95 9.58 8.28
CA ILE A 46 -8.53 8.26 8.58
C ILE A 46 -9.71 7.97 7.66
N ALA A 47 -10.65 8.92 7.50
CA ALA A 47 -11.80 8.76 6.64
C ALA A 47 -11.39 8.52 5.17
N LEU A 48 -10.37 9.22 4.68
CA LEU A 48 -9.88 9.07 3.32
C LEU A 48 -9.24 7.68 3.10
N THR A 49 -8.47 7.16 4.07
CA THR A 49 -7.80 5.85 3.97
C THR A 49 -8.68 4.69 4.44
N PHE A 50 -9.87 4.95 4.99
CA PHE A 50 -10.70 3.97 5.68
C PHE A 50 -11.03 2.71 4.87
N PRO A 51 -11.42 2.78 3.58
CA PRO A 51 -11.70 1.56 2.81
C PRO A 51 -10.47 0.66 2.70
N GLY A 52 -9.28 1.27 2.56
CA GLY A 52 -8.02 0.55 2.55
C GLY A 52 -7.72 -0.11 3.90
N THR A 53 -7.95 0.60 5.02
CA THR A 53 -7.81 0.05 6.37
C THR A 53 -8.76 -1.12 6.61
N VAL A 54 -10.00 -1.04 6.13
CA VAL A 54 -10.95 -2.16 6.22
C VAL A 54 -10.42 -3.38 5.48
N ILE A 55 -9.96 -3.22 4.24
CA ILE A 55 -9.34 -4.32 3.47
C ILE A 55 -8.12 -4.87 4.21
N HIS A 56 -7.30 -4.00 4.80
CA HIS A 56 -6.12 -4.39 5.56
C HIS A 56 -6.47 -5.31 6.74
N GLU A 57 -7.36 -4.88 7.62
CA GLU A 57 -7.70 -5.66 8.82
C GLU A 57 -8.51 -6.91 8.47
N LEU A 58 -9.37 -6.86 7.45
CA LEU A 58 -10.07 -8.05 6.97
C LEU A 58 -9.10 -9.08 6.37
N SER A 59 -7.99 -8.65 5.78
CA SER A 59 -6.97 -9.57 5.25
C SER A 59 -6.31 -10.36 6.37
N HIS A 60 -5.99 -9.70 7.49
CA HIS A 60 -5.49 -10.38 8.69
C HIS A 60 -6.47 -11.42 9.20
N LEU A 61 -7.74 -11.04 9.34
CA LEU A 61 -8.79 -11.94 9.81
C LEU A 61 -9.00 -13.13 8.88
N PHE A 62 -9.06 -12.90 7.57
CA PHE A 62 -9.27 -13.93 6.57
C PHE A 62 -8.15 -14.97 6.58
N VAL A 63 -6.89 -14.53 6.59
CA VAL A 63 -5.74 -15.44 6.62
C VAL A 63 -5.62 -16.14 7.97
N ALA A 64 -5.94 -15.46 9.07
CA ALA A 64 -5.97 -16.08 10.39
C ALA A 64 -7.00 -17.22 10.46
N GLU A 65 -8.20 -17.00 9.92
CA GLU A 65 -9.27 -18.02 9.89
C GLU A 65 -8.86 -19.24 9.05
N ILE A 66 -8.30 -19.02 7.85
CA ILE A 66 -7.78 -20.11 7.00
C ILE A 66 -6.72 -20.94 7.73
N LEU A 67 -5.87 -20.29 8.54
CA LEU A 67 -4.80 -20.93 9.30
C LEU A 67 -5.25 -21.47 10.67
N GLY A 68 -6.54 -21.35 11.00
CA GLY A 68 -7.14 -21.80 12.26
C GLY A 68 -6.62 -21.03 13.48
N VAL A 69 -6.24 -19.76 13.31
CA VAL A 69 -5.68 -18.91 14.36
C VAL A 69 -6.77 -18.03 14.95
N ARG A 70 -6.97 -18.11 16.26
CA ARG A 70 -7.96 -17.29 16.96
C ARG A 70 -7.56 -15.81 16.93
N THR A 71 -8.46 -14.98 16.40
CA THR A 71 -8.32 -13.52 16.37
C THR A 71 -9.07 -12.89 17.54
N GLY A 72 -8.49 -11.85 18.13
CA GLY A 72 -9.12 -11.04 19.17
C GLY A 72 -10.03 -9.96 18.60
N LYS A 73 -10.17 -8.85 19.33
CA LYS A 73 -11.01 -7.72 18.90
C LYS A 73 -10.42 -7.07 17.63
N LEU A 74 -11.32 -6.79 16.68
CA LEU A 74 -11.09 -5.97 15.49
C LEU A 74 -11.36 -4.51 15.84
N THR A 75 -10.33 -3.67 15.72
CA THR A 75 -10.46 -2.22 15.92
C THR A 75 -10.13 -1.50 14.61
N LEU A 76 -11.15 -0.97 13.92
CA LEU A 76 -11.01 -0.28 12.63
C LEU A 76 -10.71 1.22 12.75
N VAL A 77 -10.92 1.79 13.94
CA VAL A 77 -10.69 3.21 14.21
C VAL A 77 -9.72 3.31 15.39
N PRO A 78 -8.62 4.07 15.27
CA PRO A 78 -7.62 4.14 16.32
C PRO A 78 -8.19 4.67 17.64
N GLU A 79 -7.85 3.98 18.73
CA GLU A 79 -8.28 4.34 20.09
C GLU A 79 -7.54 5.58 20.62
N ASN A 80 -6.40 5.97 20.00
CA ASN A 80 -5.56 7.05 20.51
C ASN A 80 -5.13 8.04 19.41
N ILE A 81 -5.84 9.18 19.34
CA ILE A 81 -5.54 10.30 18.42
C ILE A 81 -4.35 11.16 18.92
N ARG A 82 -3.84 10.87 20.14
CA ARG A 82 -2.84 11.72 20.81
C ARG A 82 -1.39 11.43 20.42
N ASP A 83 -1.06 10.23 19.96
CA ASP A 83 0.33 9.84 19.65
C ASP A 83 0.89 10.50 18.38
N LYS A 84 2.21 10.65 18.31
CA LYS A 84 2.93 11.24 17.16
C LYS A 84 2.77 10.42 15.88
N GLU A 85 2.47 9.12 16.00
CA GLU A 85 2.14 8.26 14.87
C GLU A 85 0.62 8.06 14.82
N ILE A 86 0.02 8.30 13.64
CA ILE A 86 -1.39 7.99 13.39
C ILE A 86 -1.48 6.46 13.27
N ASN A 87 -1.79 5.78 14.37
CA ASN A 87 -2.25 4.39 14.27
C ASN A 87 -3.58 4.40 13.51
N THR A 88 -3.80 3.46 12.58
CA THR A 88 -4.99 3.49 11.71
C THR A 88 -5.96 2.33 11.94
N GLY A 89 -5.66 1.42 12.86
CA GLY A 89 -6.46 0.24 13.17
C GLY A 89 -5.56 -0.80 13.85
N SER A 90 -6.15 -1.82 14.48
CA SER A 90 -5.40 -3.00 14.90
C SER A 90 -6.31 -4.20 15.12
N VAL A 91 -5.91 -5.36 14.62
CA VAL A 91 -6.39 -6.66 15.09
C VAL A 91 -5.42 -7.25 16.10
N SER A 92 -5.93 -7.67 17.25
CA SER A 92 -5.15 -8.40 18.25
C SER A 92 -5.03 -9.88 17.86
N ILE A 93 -3.82 -10.35 17.53
CA ILE A 93 -3.56 -11.76 17.21
C ILE A 93 -3.00 -12.46 18.45
N VAL A 94 -3.58 -13.60 18.82
CA VAL A 94 -3.06 -14.45 19.91
C VAL A 94 -1.67 -14.98 19.53
N ARG A 95 -0.75 -15.10 20.50
CA ARG A 95 0.59 -15.65 20.26
C ARG A 95 0.49 -17.00 19.53
N THR A 96 1.05 -17.05 18.34
CA THR A 96 1.02 -18.20 17.42
C THR A 96 2.45 -18.50 16.95
N ASP A 97 2.69 -19.69 16.38
CA ASP A 97 3.99 -20.03 15.79
C ASP A 97 4.44 -19.00 14.72
N PRO A 98 5.77 -18.89 14.50
CA PRO A 98 6.33 -17.86 13.64
C PRO A 98 5.79 -17.89 12.21
N LEU A 99 5.59 -19.07 11.62
CA LEU A 99 5.15 -19.20 10.23
C LEU A 99 3.74 -18.64 10.02
N ARG A 100 2.75 -19.08 10.81
CA ARG A 100 1.38 -18.54 10.73
C ARG A 100 1.36 -17.06 11.08
N ARG A 101 2.19 -16.62 12.03
CA ARG A 101 2.31 -15.20 12.39
C ARG A 101 2.82 -14.33 11.24
N HIS A 102 3.81 -14.79 10.47
CA HIS A 102 4.31 -14.06 9.29
C HIS A 102 3.30 -14.08 8.14
N ALA A 103 2.64 -15.22 7.90
CA ALA A 103 1.63 -15.33 6.86
C ALA A 103 0.45 -14.37 7.11
N ILE A 104 -0.02 -14.27 8.35
CA ILE A 104 -1.04 -13.29 8.75
C ILE A 104 -0.47 -11.88 8.60
N GLY A 105 0.72 -11.58 9.14
CA GLY A 105 1.34 -10.25 9.06
C GLY A 105 1.48 -9.70 7.64
N LEU A 106 1.77 -10.55 6.66
CA LEU A 106 1.90 -10.16 5.25
C LEU A 106 0.57 -10.20 4.46
N ALA A 107 -0.50 -10.74 5.05
CA ALA A 107 -1.79 -10.90 4.38
C ALA A 107 -2.31 -9.59 3.74
N PRO A 108 -2.29 -8.42 4.42
CA PRO A 108 -2.74 -7.18 3.82
C PRO A 108 -1.95 -6.75 2.59
N MET A 109 -0.63 -7.02 2.56
CA MET A 109 0.21 -6.70 1.42
C MET A 109 -0.18 -7.57 0.22
N TYR A 110 -0.42 -8.87 0.43
CA TYR A 110 -0.82 -9.79 -0.64
C TYR A 110 -2.23 -9.47 -1.16
N VAL A 111 -3.20 -9.35 -0.27
CA VAL A 111 -4.59 -9.02 -0.63
C VAL A 111 -4.67 -7.63 -1.25
N GLY A 112 -3.99 -6.64 -0.68
CA GLY A 112 -3.91 -5.29 -1.23
C GLY A 112 -3.31 -5.27 -2.64
N THR A 113 -2.23 -6.03 -2.88
CA THR A 113 -1.64 -6.16 -4.21
C THR A 113 -2.62 -6.79 -5.20
N LEU A 114 -3.33 -7.85 -4.82
CA LEU A 114 -4.35 -8.48 -5.67
C LEU A 114 -5.51 -7.53 -5.98
N VAL A 115 -5.98 -6.78 -4.98
CA VAL A 115 -7.03 -5.77 -5.15
C VAL A 115 -6.57 -4.67 -6.09
N LEU A 116 -5.35 -4.14 -5.94
CA LEU A 116 -4.79 -3.13 -6.85
C LEU A 116 -4.69 -3.65 -8.28
N THR A 117 -4.24 -4.89 -8.47
CA THR A 117 -4.19 -5.52 -9.79
C THR A 117 -5.59 -5.66 -10.38
N ALA A 118 -6.58 -6.14 -9.61
CA ALA A 118 -7.95 -6.24 -10.07
C ALA A 118 -8.53 -4.87 -10.45
N LEU A 119 -8.33 -3.84 -9.61
CA LEU A 119 -8.75 -2.47 -9.90
C LEU A 119 -8.08 -1.92 -11.18
N SER A 120 -6.81 -2.26 -11.43
CA SER A 120 -6.12 -1.85 -12.66
C SER A 120 -6.69 -2.48 -13.94
N TYR A 121 -7.40 -3.61 -13.84
CA TYR A 121 -8.10 -4.24 -14.96
C TYR A 121 -9.51 -3.69 -15.20
N ILE A 122 -10.16 -3.17 -14.16
CA ILE A 122 -11.54 -2.67 -14.23
C ILE A 122 -11.67 -1.42 -15.11
N ILE A 123 -10.58 -0.67 -15.31
CA ILE A 123 -10.57 0.49 -16.20
C ILE A 123 -9.58 0.26 -17.34
N PRO A 124 -10.02 -0.37 -18.44
CA PRO A 124 -9.29 -0.31 -19.70
C PRO A 124 -9.08 1.16 -20.06
N GLY A 125 -7.82 1.57 -20.16
CA GLY A 125 -7.50 2.95 -20.52
C GLY A 125 -7.47 3.96 -19.37
N PHE A 126 -7.39 3.57 -18.09
CA PHE A 126 -7.11 4.51 -16.98
C PHE A 126 -5.97 5.49 -17.35
N TRP A 127 -4.95 4.98 -18.03
CA TRP A 127 -3.79 5.75 -18.48
C TRP A 127 -4.00 6.47 -19.80
N GLN A 128 -4.74 5.89 -20.75
CA GLN A 128 -5.09 6.59 -21.99
C GLN A 128 -5.95 7.82 -21.67
N ALA A 129 -6.92 7.67 -20.78
CA ALA A 129 -7.77 8.74 -20.29
C ALA A 129 -7.01 9.82 -19.49
N LEU A 130 -5.96 9.45 -18.74
CA LEU A 130 -5.14 10.42 -17.98
C LEU A 130 -4.13 11.17 -18.87
N LEU A 131 -3.69 10.54 -19.96
CA LEU A 131 -2.72 11.09 -20.92
C LEU A 131 -3.39 11.83 -22.09
N ASP A 132 -4.68 11.60 -22.32
CA ASP A 132 -5.46 12.36 -23.30
C ASP A 132 -5.57 13.83 -22.85
N THR A 133 -5.18 14.74 -23.73
CA THR A 133 -5.03 16.19 -23.50
C THR A 133 -6.35 16.96 -23.41
N GLU A 134 -7.50 16.28 -23.44
CA GLU A 134 -8.83 16.90 -23.42
C GLU A 134 -9.54 16.61 -22.08
N PRO A 135 -9.16 17.30 -20.98
CA PRO A 135 -9.76 17.08 -19.66
C PRO A 135 -11.27 17.38 -19.62
N ALA A 136 -11.79 18.15 -20.58
CA ALA A 136 -13.21 18.43 -20.71
C ALA A 136 -14.05 17.19 -21.05
N ARG A 137 -13.51 16.24 -21.83
CA ARG A 137 -14.21 14.99 -22.18
C ARG A 137 -14.29 14.00 -21.02
N LEU A 138 -13.46 14.18 -20.00
CA LEU A 138 -13.45 13.33 -18.80
C LEU A 138 -14.63 13.60 -17.88
N ILE A 139 -15.41 14.68 -18.02
CA ILE A 139 -16.51 15.01 -17.10
C ILE A 139 -17.88 14.59 -17.68
N GLU A 140 -17.97 14.42 -18.99
CA GLU A 140 -19.25 14.22 -19.70
C GLU A 140 -19.63 12.75 -19.93
N THR A 141 -18.78 11.79 -19.54
CA THR A 141 -19.07 10.36 -19.75
C THR A 141 -19.59 9.67 -18.48
N PRO A 142 -20.56 8.74 -18.57
CA PRO A 142 -21.00 7.94 -17.42
C PRO A 142 -19.88 7.16 -16.72
N ASN A 143 -18.75 6.97 -17.39
CA ASN A 143 -17.57 6.26 -16.89
C ASN A 143 -16.72 7.10 -15.91
N THR A 144 -16.95 8.41 -15.79
CA THR A 144 -16.16 9.32 -14.94
C THR A 144 -16.31 9.02 -13.46
N TYR A 145 -17.53 8.75 -13.00
CA TYR A 145 -17.77 8.43 -11.59
C TYR A 145 -17.12 7.11 -11.19
N LEU A 146 -17.21 6.09 -12.06
CA LEU A 146 -16.51 4.83 -11.89
C LEU A 146 -14.99 5.04 -11.88
N PHE A 147 -14.48 5.91 -12.76
CA PHE A 147 -13.07 6.29 -12.79
C PHE A 147 -12.60 6.92 -11.48
N LEU A 148 -13.30 7.95 -10.99
CA LEU A 148 -12.96 8.62 -9.73
C LEU A 148 -13.04 7.65 -8.54
N LEU A 149 -14.04 6.76 -8.53
CA LEU A 149 -14.20 5.75 -7.51
C LEU A 149 -13.03 4.76 -7.50
N VAL A 150 -12.65 4.22 -8.65
CA VAL A 150 -11.51 3.29 -8.76
C VAL A 150 -10.19 3.99 -8.43
N ALA A 151 -9.97 5.23 -8.90
CA ALA A 151 -8.81 6.02 -8.54
C ALA A 151 -8.72 6.24 -7.02
N TYR A 152 -9.86 6.54 -6.38
CA TYR A 152 -9.97 6.65 -4.93
C TYR A 152 -9.66 5.33 -4.22
N PHE A 153 -10.17 4.20 -4.70
CA PHE A 153 -9.86 2.88 -4.11
C PHE A 153 -8.39 2.50 -4.29
N ILE A 154 -7.80 2.75 -5.45
CA ILE A 154 -6.35 2.56 -5.68
C ILE A 154 -5.56 3.39 -4.68
N PHE A 155 -5.93 4.65 -4.50
CA PHE A 155 -5.32 5.53 -3.51
C PHE A 155 -5.48 4.97 -2.09
N ALA A 156 -6.70 4.67 -1.64
CA ALA A 156 -6.98 4.22 -0.29
C ALA A 156 -6.29 2.89 0.04
N VAL A 157 -6.38 1.90 -0.85
CA VAL A 157 -5.76 0.57 -0.67
C VAL A 157 -4.25 0.66 -0.68
N SER A 158 -3.66 1.39 -1.63
CA SER A 158 -2.21 1.50 -1.75
C SER A 158 -1.54 2.20 -0.57
N ASN A 159 -2.22 3.16 0.05
CA ASN A 159 -1.71 3.89 1.20
C ASN A 159 -2.03 3.20 2.54
N ALA A 160 -2.97 2.25 2.57
CA ALA A 160 -3.34 1.53 3.79
C ALA A 160 -2.68 0.14 3.92
N MET A 161 -2.31 -0.54 2.84
CA MET A 161 -1.86 -1.95 2.89
C MET A 161 -0.56 -2.20 3.68
N PHE A 162 0.13 -1.15 4.13
CA PHE A 162 1.39 -1.22 4.89
C PHE A 162 1.30 -0.57 6.28
N SER A 163 0.09 -0.42 6.86
CA SER A 163 -0.13 0.59 7.90
C SER A 163 0.53 0.32 9.28
N SER A 164 1.09 -0.86 9.54
CA SER A 164 1.60 -1.20 10.88
C SER A 164 3.06 -1.67 10.85
N ARG A 165 3.93 -0.99 11.62
CA ARG A 165 5.31 -1.46 11.92
C ARG A 165 5.30 -2.83 12.58
N ARG A 166 4.21 -3.16 13.30
CA ARG A 166 3.99 -4.41 14.01
C ARG A 166 3.76 -5.59 13.05
N ASP A 167 3.18 -5.32 11.89
CA ASP A 167 2.86 -6.34 10.87
C ASP A 167 4.15 -6.84 10.17
N LEU A 168 5.16 -5.97 10.11
CA LEU A 168 6.49 -6.27 9.55
C LEU A 168 7.54 -6.60 10.61
N GLU A 169 7.23 -6.55 11.90
CA GLU A 169 8.19 -6.65 13.02
C GLU A 169 8.96 -7.98 13.04
N GLY A 170 8.41 -9.03 12.41
CA GLY A 170 9.07 -10.33 12.25
C GLY A 170 9.58 -10.64 10.84
N PHE A 171 9.19 -9.86 9.83
CA PHE A 171 9.48 -10.18 8.43
C PHE A 171 10.99 -10.13 8.09
N PRO A 172 11.79 -9.15 8.55
CA PRO A 172 13.22 -9.09 8.21
C PRO A 172 13.99 -10.33 8.65
N ALA A 173 13.73 -10.84 9.87
CA ALA A 173 14.39 -12.04 10.37
C ALA A 173 14.03 -13.28 9.55
N PHE A 174 12.76 -13.43 9.18
CA PHE A 174 12.29 -14.51 8.30
C PHE A 174 12.91 -14.41 6.89
N ALA A 175 12.93 -13.22 6.30
CA ALA A 175 13.51 -12.96 4.98
C ALA A 175 15.01 -13.24 4.94
N ILE A 176 15.76 -12.82 5.96
CA ILE A 176 17.20 -13.11 6.08
C ILE A 176 17.43 -14.62 6.18
N THR A 177 16.64 -15.32 7.00
CA THR A 177 16.73 -16.79 7.14
C THR A 177 16.52 -17.47 5.80
N LEU A 178 15.47 -17.09 5.07
CA LEU A 178 15.17 -17.65 3.75
C LEU A 178 16.25 -17.30 2.72
N ALA A 179 16.82 -16.10 2.76
CA ALA A 179 17.92 -15.69 1.90
C ALA A 179 19.19 -16.51 2.15
N ILE A 180 19.52 -16.81 3.41
CA ILE A 180 20.66 -17.67 3.77
C ILE A 180 20.45 -19.09 3.22
N PHE A 181 19.29 -19.70 3.43
CA PHE A 181 18.98 -21.01 2.87
C PHE A 181 19.02 -21.01 1.33
N GLY A 182 18.43 -19.99 0.70
CA GLY A 182 18.46 -19.83 -0.76
C GLY A 182 19.88 -19.69 -1.31
N ALA A 183 20.73 -18.90 -0.66
CA ALA A 183 22.14 -18.78 -1.01
C ALA A 183 22.90 -20.11 -0.82
N ALA A 184 22.64 -20.83 0.28
CA ALA A 184 23.24 -22.13 0.53
C ALA A 184 22.85 -23.16 -0.54
N PHE A 185 21.57 -23.24 -0.92
CA PHE A 185 21.11 -24.11 -2.02
C PHE A 185 21.74 -23.74 -3.36
N TRP A 186 21.85 -22.44 -3.65
CA TRP A 186 22.50 -21.96 -4.87
C TRP A 186 23.98 -22.36 -4.93
N ILE A 187 24.72 -22.16 -3.84
CA ILE A 187 26.14 -22.54 -3.73
C ILE A 187 26.31 -24.06 -3.81
N ALA A 188 25.39 -24.82 -3.21
CA ALA A 188 25.37 -26.28 -3.27
C ALA A 188 25.01 -26.84 -4.66
N GLY A 189 24.70 -25.98 -5.64
CA GLY A 189 24.41 -26.37 -7.01
C GLY A 189 23.01 -26.96 -7.22
N PHE A 190 22.12 -26.86 -6.23
CA PHE A 190 20.73 -27.26 -6.39
C PHE A 190 20.02 -26.28 -7.34
N ARG A 191 19.75 -26.73 -8.56
CA ARG A 191 18.99 -25.98 -9.56
C ARG A 191 17.61 -26.58 -9.73
N ILE A 192 16.60 -25.95 -9.14
CA ILE A 192 15.21 -26.32 -9.36
C ILE A 192 14.84 -25.89 -10.79
N GLN A 193 14.75 -26.86 -11.71
CA GLN A 193 14.27 -26.64 -13.06
C GLN A 193 12.75 -26.74 -13.04
N LEU A 194 12.08 -25.60 -13.10
CA LEU A 194 10.62 -25.56 -13.22
C LEU A 194 10.23 -25.83 -14.69
N PRO A 195 9.08 -26.50 -14.93
CA PRO A 195 8.55 -26.65 -16.29
C PRO A 195 8.33 -25.29 -16.96
N GLN A 196 8.62 -25.20 -18.27
CA GLN A 196 8.47 -23.96 -19.05
C GLN A 196 7.07 -23.30 -18.93
N PRO A 197 5.95 -24.05 -18.95
CA PRO A 197 4.63 -23.45 -18.77
C PRO A 197 4.45 -22.74 -17.42
N VAL A 198 5.09 -23.26 -16.37
CA VAL A 198 5.04 -22.70 -15.02
C VAL A 198 5.86 -21.42 -14.96
N THR A 199 7.06 -21.41 -15.55
CA THR A 199 7.91 -20.22 -15.57
C THR A 199 7.31 -19.08 -16.38
N ASP A 200 6.64 -19.39 -17.49
CA ASP A 200 5.99 -18.39 -18.34
C ASP A 200 4.77 -17.78 -17.65
N THR A 201 3.95 -18.61 -17.02
CA THR A 201 2.80 -18.14 -16.25
C THR A 201 3.25 -17.25 -15.10
N ALA A 202 4.24 -17.70 -14.32
CA ALA A 202 4.81 -16.92 -13.22
C ALA A 202 5.39 -15.59 -13.71
N ALA A 203 6.14 -15.59 -14.83
CA ALA A 203 6.70 -14.37 -15.39
C ALA A 203 5.61 -13.37 -15.80
N ARG A 204 4.55 -13.83 -16.49
CA ARG A 204 3.42 -12.97 -16.87
C ARG A 204 2.73 -12.37 -15.66
N THR A 205 2.45 -13.19 -14.63
CA THR A 205 1.85 -12.70 -13.39
C THR A 205 2.72 -11.63 -12.73
N VAL A 206 4.03 -11.87 -12.58
CA VAL A 206 4.92 -10.89 -11.96
C VAL A 206 5.01 -9.61 -12.80
N ILE A 207 5.05 -9.71 -14.13
CA ILE A 207 5.03 -8.53 -15.01
C ILE A 207 3.78 -7.69 -14.77
N THR A 208 2.60 -8.32 -14.74
CA THR A 208 1.34 -7.62 -14.45
C THR A 208 1.39 -6.93 -13.10
N LEU A 209 1.84 -7.63 -12.05
CA LEU A 209 1.95 -7.05 -10.71
C LEU A 209 2.90 -5.83 -10.69
N VAL A 210 4.08 -5.94 -11.30
CA VAL A 210 5.05 -4.85 -11.40
C VAL A 210 4.46 -3.66 -12.15
N GLN A 211 3.73 -3.89 -13.24
CA GLN A 211 3.06 -2.83 -13.99
C GLN A 211 2.00 -2.14 -13.14
N SER A 212 1.08 -2.89 -12.52
CA SER A 212 0.05 -2.32 -11.64
C SER A 212 0.66 -1.51 -10.49
N LEU A 213 1.73 -2.01 -9.86
CA LEU A 213 2.42 -1.28 -8.78
C LEU A 213 3.16 -0.04 -9.29
N GLY A 214 3.85 -0.11 -10.43
CA GLY A 214 4.54 1.04 -11.00
C GLY A 214 3.58 2.20 -11.31
N LEU A 215 2.39 1.85 -11.77
CA LEU A 215 1.29 2.76 -12.03
C LEU A 215 0.78 3.43 -10.74
N VAL A 216 0.53 2.64 -9.69
CA VAL A 216 0.14 3.15 -8.36
C VAL A 216 1.21 4.08 -7.78
N ILE A 217 2.49 3.71 -7.92
CA ILE A 217 3.63 4.53 -7.48
C ILE A 217 3.64 5.87 -8.22
N ALA A 218 3.44 5.88 -9.53
CA ALA A 218 3.39 7.10 -10.32
C ALA A 218 2.25 8.03 -9.86
N SER A 219 1.04 7.50 -9.65
CA SER A 219 -0.10 8.26 -9.13
C SER A 219 0.18 8.85 -7.75
N ASN A 220 0.66 8.04 -6.80
CA ASN A 220 0.97 8.50 -5.45
C ASN A 220 2.09 9.54 -5.45
N LEU A 221 3.08 9.41 -6.34
CA LEU A 221 4.15 10.39 -6.48
C LEU A 221 3.62 11.74 -7.01
N MET A 222 2.73 11.70 -8.01
CA MET A 222 2.07 12.89 -8.53
C MET A 222 1.29 13.63 -7.44
N ILE A 223 0.46 12.90 -6.68
CA ILE A 223 -0.31 13.45 -5.55
C ILE A 223 0.64 14.06 -4.50
N LEU A 224 1.73 13.36 -4.15
CA LEU A 224 2.71 13.85 -3.19
C LEU A 224 3.37 15.16 -3.65
N ILE A 225 3.73 15.27 -4.92
CA ILE A 225 4.33 16.49 -5.49
C ILE A 225 3.34 17.65 -5.38
N VAL A 226 2.09 17.45 -5.77
CA VAL A 226 1.03 18.46 -5.68
C VAL A 226 0.83 18.91 -4.23
N LEU A 227 0.72 17.97 -3.29
CA LEU A 227 0.57 18.29 -1.86
C LEU A 227 1.77 19.06 -1.31
N LYS A 228 3.01 18.68 -1.67
CA LYS A 228 4.21 19.40 -1.22
C LYS A 228 4.28 20.81 -1.78
N LEU A 229 3.90 21.01 -3.04
CA LEU A 229 3.81 22.34 -3.64
C LEU A 229 2.76 23.19 -2.92
N TRP A 230 1.58 22.61 -2.67
CA TRP A 230 0.51 23.25 -1.91
C TRP A 230 0.95 23.66 -0.49
N ILE A 231 1.60 22.76 0.23
CA ILE A 231 2.14 23.05 1.57
C ILE A 231 3.15 24.20 1.51
N ARG A 232 4.07 24.19 0.53
CA ARG A 232 5.05 25.28 0.37
C ARG A 232 4.37 26.62 0.15
N LEU A 233 3.38 26.69 -0.72
CA LEU A 233 2.59 27.91 -0.97
C LEU A 233 1.95 28.40 0.34
N LEU A 234 1.21 27.54 1.05
CA LEU A 234 0.59 27.89 2.31
C LEU A 234 1.59 28.39 3.36
N THR A 235 2.73 27.71 3.51
CA THR A 235 3.76 28.14 4.47
C THR A 235 4.40 29.47 4.11
N GLY A 236 4.57 29.74 2.80
CA GLY A 236 5.05 31.03 2.30
C GLY A 236 4.09 32.17 2.61
N PHE A 237 2.79 31.96 2.41
CA PHE A 237 1.75 32.94 2.76
C PHE A 237 1.64 33.18 4.26
N MET A 238 1.80 32.14 5.08
CA MET A 238 1.59 32.24 6.54
C MET A 238 2.85 32.61 7.33
N GLY A 239 4.03 32.70 6.70
CA GLY A 239 5.30 32.98 7.39
C GLY A 239 5.73 31.92 8.40
N VAL A 240 5.15 30.72 8.37
CA VAL A 240 5.41 29.63 9.33
C VAL A 240 6.48 28.68 8.78
N ARG A 241 7.60 28.51 9.49
CA ARG A 241 8.58 27.45 9.20
C ARG A 241 8.14 26.13 9.83
N ILE A 242 7.79 25.15 9.00
CA ILE A 242 7.55 23.77 9.46
C ILE A 242 8.90 23.08 9.67
N LYS A 243 9.26 22.78 10.92
CA LYS A 243 10.38 21.85 11.20
C LYS A 243 9.97 20.47 10.69
N HIS A 244 10.61 20.03 9.60
CA HIS A 244 10.48 18.65 9.12
C HIS A 244 11.17 17.76 10.14
N GLY A 245 10.41 16.87 10.78
CA GLY A 245 10.90 15.78 11.62
C GLY A 245 10.91 14.48 10.83
#